data_AF-A0A957I736-F1
#
_entry.id   AF-A0A957I736-F1
#
_cell.length_a   1.000
_cell.length_b   1.000
_cell.length_c   1.000
_cell.angle_alpha   90.00
_cell.angle_beta   90.00
_cell.angle_gamma   90.00
#
_symmetry.space_group_name_H-M   'P 1'
#
loop_
_entity.id
_entity.type
_entity.pdbx_description
1 polymer ?
#
loop_
_entity_poly.entity_id
_entity_poly.type
_entity_poly.pdbx_seq_one_letter_code
_entity_poly.pdbx_strand_id
1 'polypeptide(L)'
;MKRSFNLIRLAAVPLSLTLISILAGSVINRVMVVELGLPVTLAGLFLAVPLLVAPVRVWLGHRSDAYPIRGLRREPYIIIGAGLAGLGAAVSVALVLRTEALFSLGAIATLLALIVYGIGKNLTSNTFQALL
;
A
#
# COMPACT_ATOMS: atom_id res chain seq x y z
N MET A 1 -16.98 16.68 -23.14
CA MET A 1 -15.61 16.75 -22.58
C MET A 1 -15.53 16.62 -21.06
N LYS A 2 -16.23 17.42 -20.24
CA LYS A 2 -16.11 17.39 -18.76
C LYS A 2 -16.45 16.03 -18.11
N ARG A 3 -17.41 15.29 -18.65
CA ARG A 3 -17.81 13.96 -18.14
C ARG A 3 -16.71 12.90 -18.34
N SER A 4 -16.10 12.84 -19.53
CA SER A 4 -15.04 11.87 -19.84
C SER A 4 -13.80 12.08 -18.97
N PHE A 5 -13.42 13.33 -18.70
CA PHE A 5 -12.29 13.66 -17.83
C PHE A 5 -12.52 13.20 -16.38
N ASN A 6 -13.72 13.40 -15.85
CA ASN A 6 -14.06 12.94 -14.50
C ASN A 6 -14.03 11.40 -14.39
N LEU A 7 -14.48 10.70 -15.42
CA LEU A 7 -14.42 9.22 -15.46
C LEU A 7 -12.98 8.73 -15.45
N ILE A 8 -12.10 9.34 -16.25
CA ILE A 8 -10.67 9.00 -16.27
C ILE A 8 -10.03 9.27 -14.90
N ARG A 9 -10.34 10.41 -14.27
CA ARG A 9 -9.83 10.76 -12.95
C ARG A 9 -10.23 9.74 -11.89
N LEU A 10 -11.50 9.32 -11.89
CA LEU A 10 -12.00 8.32 -10.95
C LEU A 10 -11.38 6.94 -11.24
N ALA A 11 -11.23 6.54 -12.51
CA ALA A 11 -10.62 5.26 -12.87
C ALA A 11 -9.11 5.19 -12.56
N ALA A 12 -8.40 6.33 -12.61
CA ALA A 12 -6.96 6.39 -12.36
C ALA A 12 -6.58 5.97 -10.93
N VAL A 13 -7.42 6.26 -9.93
CA VAL A 13 -7.15 5.91 -8.52
C VAL A 13 -7.05 4.40 -8.30
N PRO A 14 -8.07 3.57 -8.59
CA PRO A 14 -7.97 2.12 -8.42
C PRO A 14 -6.94 1.49 -9.37
N LEU A 15 -6.77 2.03 -10.58
CA LEU A 15 -5.75 1.56 -11.52
C LEU A 15 -4.34 1.74 -10.95
N SER A 16 -4.01 2.93 -10.43
CA SER A 16 -2.70 3.20 -9.83
C SER A 16 -2.41 2.33 -8.60
N LEU A 17 -3.37 2.16 -7.69
CA LEU A 17 -3.23 1.28 -6.53
C LEU A 17 -2.97 -0.17 -6.94
N THR A 18 -3.63 -0.62 -8.00
CA THR A 18 -3.45 -1.98 -8.54
C THR A 18 -2.06 -2.14 -9.14
N LEU A 19 -1.61 -1.17 -9.94
CA LEU A 19 -0.26 -1.18 -10.52
C LEU A 19 0.82 -1.21 -9.45
N ILE A 20 0.73 -0.37 -8.42
CA ILE A 20 1.69 -0.37 -7.30
C ILE A 20 1.69 -1.74 -6.60
N SER A 21 0.51 -2.32 -6.38
CA SER A 21 0.38 -3.63 -5.73
C SER A 21 1.04 -4.76 -6.54
N ILE A 22 0.82 -4.78 -7.85
CA ILE A 22 1.40 -5.78 -8.75
C ILE A 22 2.92 -5.62 -8.81
N LEU A 23 3.40 -4.38 -9.01
CA LEU A 23 4.83 -4.10 -9.15
C LEU A 23 5.59 -4.41 -7.85
N ALA A 24 5.11 -3.88 -6.71
CA ALA A 24 5.75 -4.13 -5.42
C ALA A 24 5.75 -5.62 -5.07
N GLY A 25 4.60 -6.29 -5.22
CA GLY A 25 4.49 -7.72 -4.96
C GLY A 25 5.41 -8.56 -5.86
N SER A 26 5.48 -8.24 -7.15
CA SER A 26 6.31 -8.98 -8.11
C SER A 26 7.81 -8.80 -7.84
N VAL A 27 8.25 -7.57 -7.56
CA VAL A 27 9.66 -7.29 -7.25
C VAL A 27 10.06 -7.95 -5.94
N ILE A 28 9.28 -7.79 -4.87
CA ILE A 28 9.57 -8.41 -3.58
C ILE A 28 9.63 -9.94 -3.73
N ASN A 29 8.65 -10.54 -4.40
CA ASN A 29 8.62 -11.98 -4.61
C ASN A 29 9.87 -12.48 -5.37
N ARG A 30 10.22 -11.81 -6.48
CA ARG A 30 11.38 -12.19 -7.30
C ARG A 30 12.68 -12.03 -6.52
N VAL A 31 12.89 -10.89 -5.88
CA VAL A 31 14.13 -10.60 -5.13
C VAL A 31 14.28 -11.60 -3.99
N MET A 32 13.23 -11.83 -3.19
CA MET A 32 13.31 -12.74 -2.06
C MET A 32 13.58 -14.19 -2.47
N VAL A 33 12.88 -14.70 -3.50
CA VAL A 33 13.01 -16.12 -3.89
C VAL A 33 14.21 -16.36 -4.79
N VAL A 34 14.41 -15.53 -5.81
CA VAL A 34 15.41 -15.76 -6.88
C VAL A 34 16.77 -15.18 -6.52
N GLU A 35 16.82 -13.98 -5.94
CA GLU A 35 18.10 -13.29 -5.68
C GLU A 35 18.65 -13.62 -4.29
N LEU A 36 17.80 -13.62 -3.26
CA LEU A 36 18.19 -13.91 -1.88
C LEU A 36 18.11 -15.41 -1.54
N GLY A 37 17.55 -16.24 -2.42
CA GLY A 37 17.42 -17.69 -2.21
C GLY A 37 16.52 -18.06 -1.02
N LEU A 38 15.62 -17.16 -0.60
CA LEU A 38 14.75 -17.43 0.55
C LEU A 38 13.67 -18.46 0.19
N PRO A 39 13.27 -19.31 1.14
CA PRO A 39 12.10 -20.18 0.98
C PRO A 39 10.86 -19.40 0.54
N VAL A 40 10.12 -19.95 -0.42
CA VAL A 40 8.88 -19.37 -0.95
C VAL A 40 7.84 -19.10 0.16
N THR A 41 7.82 -19.94 1.19
CA THR A 41 6.96 -19.76 2.36
C THR A 41 7.29 -18.48 3.12
N LEU A 42 8.57 -18.15 3.31
CA LEU A 42 9.00 -16.91 3.97
C LEU A 42 8.69 -15.68 3.10
N ALA A 43 8.95 -15.73 1.79
CA ALA A 43 8.56 -14.66 0.88
C ALA A 43 7.05 -14.41 0.91
N GLY A 44 6.25 -15.48 0.94
CA GLY A 44 4.80 -15.42 1.09
C GLY A 44 4.33 -14.74 2.39
N LEU A 45 5.04 -14.93 3.50
CA LEU A 45 4.72 -14.24 4.76
C LEU A 45 4.90 -12.73 4.64
N PHE A 46 5.97 -12.26 4.00
CA PHE A 46 6.18 -10.82 3.76
C PHE A 46 5.09 -10.25 2.84
N LEU A 47 4.74 -10.96 1.77
CA LEU A 47 3.65 -10.55 0.88
C LEU A 47 2.28 -10.56 1.56
N ALA A 48 2.10 -11.36 2.61
CA ALA A 48 0.88 -11.38 3.40
C ALA A 48 0.75 -10.19 4.36
N VAL A 49 1.85 -9.53 4.76
CA VAL A 49 1.83 -8.42 5.73
C VAL A 49 0.83 -7.31 5.37
N PRO A 50 0.81 -6.77 4.13
CA PRO A 50 -0.16 -5.73 3.77
C PRO A 50 -1.61 -6.22 3.79
N LEU A 51 -1.84 -7.54 3.63
CA LEU A 51 -3.16 -8.16 3.71
C LEU A 51 -3.61 -8.31 5.16
N LEU A 52 -2.69 -8.63 6.08
CA LEU A 52 -2.98 -8.70 7.52
C LEU A 52 -3.39 -7.35 8.10
N VAL A 53 -2.98 -6.24 7.48
CA VAL A 53 -3.38 -4.87 7.85
C VAL A 53 -4.82 -4.54 7.42
N ALA A 54 -5.47 -5.36 6.59
CA ALA A 54 -6.81 -5.08 6.07
C ALA A 54 -7.89 -4.74 7.12
N PRO A 55 -7.93 -5.31 8.34
CA PRO A 55 -8.94 -4.95 9.35
C PRO A 55 -8.92 -3.47 9.75
N VAL A 56 -7.75 -2.80 9.66
CA VAL A 56 -7.59 -1.37 9.94
C VAL A 56 -8.49 -0.50 9.04
N ARG A 57 -8.91 -1.03 7.87
CA ARG A 57 -9.82 -0.33 6.94
C ARG A 57 -11.11 0.16 7.60
N VAL A 58 -11.66 -0.58 8.58
CA VAL A 58 -12.92 -0.21 9.26
C VAL A 58 -12.74 1.09 10.04
N TRP A 59 -11.65 1.16 10.81
CA TRP A 59 -11.30 2.35 11.58
C TRP A 59 -10.95 3.53 10.68
N LEU A 60 -10.19 3.30 9.61
CA LEU A 60 -9.84 4.34 8.64
C LEU A 60 -11.07 4.91 7.94
N GLY A 61 -12.04 4.05 7.59
CA GLY A 61 -13.32 4.48 7.02
C GLY A 61 -14.07 5.41 7.97
N HIS A 62 -14.27 4.98 9.22
CA HIS A 62 -14.90 5.82 10.24
C HIS A 62 -14.17 7.16 10.43
N ARG A 63 -12.82 7.15 10.49
CA ARG A 63 -12.01 8.37 10.60
C ARG A 63 -12.25 9.33 9.43
N SER A 64 -12.25 8.82 8.20
CA SER A 64 -12.45 9.63 6.99
C SER A 64 -13.85 10.26 6.90
N ASP A 65 -14.85 9.62 7.51
CA ASP A 65 -16.23 10.08 7.51
C ASP A 65 -16.52 11.08 8.64
N ALA A 66 -15.93 10.86 9.82
CA ALA A 66 -16.20 11.66 11.01
C ALA A 66 -15.32 12.91 11.13
N TYR A 67 -14.09 12.90 10.59
CA TYR A 67 -13.10 13.96 10.82
C TYR A 67 -12.64 14.60 9.50
N PRO A 68 -13.27 15.70 9.04
CA PRO A 68 -12.81 16.40 7.86
C PRO A 68 -11.44 17.07 8.09
N ILE A 69 -10.58 17.00 7.09
CA ILE A 69 -9.27 17.66 7.08
C ILE A 69 -9.37 18.89 6.18
N ARG A 70 -9.07 20.09 6.72
CA ARG A 70 -9.15 21.36 5.97
C ARG A 70 -10.52 21.59 5.30
N GLY A 71 -11.60 21.16 5.96
CA GLY A 71 -12.97 21.27 5.45
C GLY A 71 -13.36 20.22 4.39
N LEU A 72 -12.42 19.41 3.91
CA LEU A 72 -12.66 18.32 2.97
C LEU A 72 -12.77 17.01 3.74
N ARG A 73 -13.83 16.23 3.48
CA ARG A 73 -14.05 14.95 4.17
C ARG A 73 -13.09 13.87 3.69
N ARG A 74 -13.25 13.40 2.46
CA ARG A 74 -12.63 12.14 1.98
C ARG A 74 -11.41 12.34 1.07
N GLU A 75 -11.38 13.43 0.32
CA GLU A 75 -10.30 13.71 -0.64
C GLU A 75 -8.89 13.77 -0.02
N PRO A 76 -8.67 14.43 1.13
CA PRO A 76 -7.33 14.47 1.75
C PRO A 76 -6.84 13.10 2.18
N TYR A 77 -7.74 12.24 2.68
CA TYR A 77 -7.40 10.88 3.09
C TYR A 77 -7.02 10.00 1.90
N ILE A 78 -7.67 10.16 0.75
CA ILE A 78 -7.31 9.45 -0.49
C ILE A 78 -5.86 9.81 -0.89
N ILE A 79 -5.52 11.10 -0.87
CA ILE A 79 -4.19 11.60 -1.25
C ILE A 79 -3.13 11.14 -0.24
N ILE A 80 -3.40 11.29 1.07
CA ILE A 80 -2.49 10.84 2.13
C ILE A 80 -2.26 9.33 2.02
N GLY A 81 -3.33 8.55 1.88
CA GLY A 81 -3.24 7.11 1.69
C GLY A 81 -2.41 6.74 0.47
N ALA A 82 -2.57 7.47 -0.64
CA ALA A 82 -1.87 7.18 -1.89
C ALA A 82 -0.37 7.46 -1.73
N GLY A 83 -0.02 8.55 -1.04
CA GLY A 83 1.36 8.85 -0.66
C GLY A 83 1.96 7.77 0.24
N LEU A 84 1.23 7.33 1.28
CA LEU A 84 1.67 6.25 2.16
C LEU A 84 1.84 4.92 1.41
N ALA A 85 0.94 4.59 0.49
CA ALA A 85 1.04 3.39 -0.33
C ALA A 85 2.25 3.45 -1.26
N GLY A 86 2.45 4.56 -1.98
CA GLY A 86 3.59 4.74 -2.88
C GLY A 86 4.93 4.70 -2.14
N LEU A 87 5.07 5.48 -1.07
CA LEU A 87 6.29 5.53 -0.27
C LEU A 87 6.56 4.20 0.44
N GLY A 88 5.54 3.60 1.06
CA GLY A 88 5.67 2.30 1.73
C GLY A 88 6.14 1.20 0.77
N ALA A 89 5.55 1.14 -0.43
CA ALA A 89 5.94 0.18 -1.46
C ALA A 89 7.38 0.43 -1.93
N ALA A 90 7.73 1.66 -2.28
CA ALA A 90 9.08 2.01 -2.74
C ALA A 90 10.15 1.71 -1.69
N VAL A 91 9.90 2.08 -0.43
CA VAL A 91 10.80 1.81 0.69
C VAL A 91 10.89 0.32 0.96
N SER A 92 9.79 -0.43 0.94
CA SER A 92 9.84 -1.89 1.14
C SER A 92 10.70 -2.59 0.08
N VAL A 93 10.57 -2.21 -1.20
CA VAL A 93 11.38 -2.77 -2.28
C VAL A 93 12.85 -2.42 -2.08
N ALA A 94 13.14 -1.15 -1.78
CA ALA A 94 14.52 -0.70 -1.56
C ALA A 94 15.18 -1.41 -0.36
N LEU A 95 14.43 -1.69 0.70
CA LEU A 95 14.93 -2.37 1.88
C LEU A 95 15.12 -3.87 1.65
N VAL A 96 14.21 -4.54 0.95
CA VAL A 96 14.37 -5.97 0.59
C VAL A 96 15.67 -6.18 -0.20
N LEU A 97 16.01 -5.28 -1.11
CA LEU A 97 17.25 -5.36 -1.91
C LEU A 97 18.53 -5.15 -1.09
N ARG A 98 18.45 -4.54 0.09
CA ARG A 98 19.60 -4.19 0.95
C ARG A 98 19.70 -5.05 2.20
N THR A 99 18.69 -5.89 2.46
CA THR A 99 18.59 -6.68 3.68
C THR A 99 18.96 -8.12 3.38
N GLU A 100 20.18 -8.51 3.74
CA GLU A 100 20.67 -9.87 3.51
C GLU A 100 20.23 -10.85 4.62
N ALA A 101 20.10 -10.36 5.86
CA ALA A 101 19.79 -11.19 7.02
C ALA A 101 18.33 -11.04 7.50
N LEU A 102 17.68 -12.17 7.76
CA LEU A 102 16.27 -12.25 8.16
C LEU A 102 15.99 -11.64 9.55
N PHE A 103 16.92 -11.80 10.50
CA PHE A 103 16.81 -11.28 11.87
C PHE A 103 17.63 -10.01 12.04
N SER A 104 17.42 -9.04 11.15
CA SER A 104 18.14 -7.77 11.15
C SER A 104 17.21 -6.58 11.33
N LEU A 105 17.79 -5.43 11.68
CA LEU A 105 17.07 -4.15 11.68
C LEU A 105 16.48 -3.83 10.30
N GLY A 106 17.14 -4.25 9.21
CA GLY A 106 16.64 -4.10 7.84
C GLY A 106 15.35 -4.90 7.59
N ALA A 107 15.25 -6.11 8.13
CA ALA A 107 14.05 -6.93 8.01
C ALA A 107 12.87 -6.32 8.79
N ILE A 108 13.12 -5.81 10.00
CA ILE A 108 12.11 -5.09 10.79
C ILE A 108 11.65 -3.83 10.06
N ALA A 109 12.59 -3.04 9.52
CA ALA A 109 12.27 -1.85 8.72
C ALA A 109 11.45 -2.20 7.47
N THR A 110 11.74 -3.33 6.82
CA THR A 110 10.98 -3.83 5.68
C THR A 110 9.55 -4.17 6.07
N LEU A 111 9.36 -4.86 7.20
CA LEU A 111 8.03 -5.18 7.72
C LEU A 111 7.24 -3.90 8.04
N LEU A 112 7.88 -2.92 8.68
CA LEU A 112 7.25 -1.62 8.96
C LEU A 112 6.86 -0.90 7.66
N ALA A 113 7.72 -0.90 6.64
CA ALA A 113 7.42 -0.31 5.34
C ALA A 113 6.23 -1.01 4.65
N LEU A 114 6.14 -2.34 4.75
CA LEU A 114 5.00 -3.12 4.25
C LEU A 114 3.71 -2.84 5.02
N ILE A 115 3.78 -2.60 6.33
CA ILE A 115 2.63 -2.16 7.13
C ILE A 115 2.18 -0.77 6.68
N VAL A 116 3.11 0.19 6.52
CA VAL A 116 2.80 1.53 6.02
C VAL A 116 2.16 1.48 4.63
N TYR A 117 2.69 0.64 3.74
CA TYR A 117 2.09 0.37 2.44
C TYR A 117 0.66 -0.19 2.58
N GLY A 118 0.45 -1.18 3.45
CA GLY A 118 -0.86 -1.76 3.74
C GLY A 118 -1.86 -0.74 4.28
N ILE A 119 -1.45 0.10 5.22
CA ILE A 119 -2.29 1.18 5.78
C ILE A 119 -2.65 2.17 4.67
N GLY A 120 -1.66 2.63 3.89
CA GLY A 120 -1.88 3.56 2.78
C GLY A 120 -2.86 3.01 1.75
N LYS A 121 -2.64 1.77 1.32
CA LYS A 121 -3.52 1.08 0.35
C LYS A 121 -4.97 1.01 0.85
N ASN A 122 -5.18 0.58 2.09
CA ASN A 122 -6.51 0.47 2.68
C ASN A 122 -7.17 1.84 2.91
N LEU A 123 -6.38 2.87 3.26
CA LEU A 123 -6.89 4.23 3.41
C LEU A 123 -7.36 4.78 2.06
N THR A 124 -6.57 4.67 0.99
CA THR A 124 -6.98 5.17 -0.32
C THR A 124 -8.17 4.39 -0.87
N SER A 125 -8.11 3.06 -0.86
CA SER A 125 -9.13 2.24 -1.50
C SER A 125 -10.49 2.36 -0.83
N ASN A 126 -10.55 2.26 0.51
CA ASN A 126 -11.81 2.27 1.25
C ASN A 126 -12.48 3.64 1.16
N THR A 127 -11.70 4.71 1.33
CA THR A 127 -12.21 6.08 1.27
C THR A 127 -12.67 6.46 -0.14
N PHE A 128 -11.99 5.94 -1.16
CA PHE A 128 -12.40 6.11 -2.56
C PHE A 128 -13.67 5.31 -2.88
N GLN A 129 -13.79 4.06 -2.44
CA GLN A 129 -14.98 3.24 -2.65
C GLN A 129 -16.23 3.85 -2.04
N ALA A 130 -16.10 4.57 -0.93
CA ALA A 130 -17.22 5.26 -0.33
C ALA A 130 -17.77 6.42 -1.20
N LEU A 131 -17.03 6.90 -2.21
CA LEU A 131 -17.47 7.94 -3.15
C LEU A 131 -18.29 7.39 -4.34
N LEU A 132 -18.30 6.07 -4.55
CA LEU A 132 -19.06 5.39 -5.59
C LEU A 132 -20.41 4.94 -5.05
#